data_AF-A0A7V5FTY0-F1
#
_entry.id   AF-A0A7V5FTY0-F1
#
_cell.length_a   1.000
_cell.length_b   1.000
_cell.length_c   1.000
_cell.angle_alpha   90.00
_cell.angle_beta   90.00
_cell.angle_gamma   90.00
#
_symmetry.space_group_name_H-M   'P 1'
#
loop_
_entity.id
_entity.type
_entity.pdbx_description
1 polymer ?
#
loop_
_entity_poly.entity_id
_entity_poly.type
_entity_poly.pdbx_seq_one_letter_code
_entity_poly.pdbx_strand_id
1 'polypeptide(L)'
;MYRCLLAIILLLSILGLSSPAWSAGPSGFTQADRERLVRMEATLNTFMKATDQRFQDMQQDMNKRFEQVDKRFEQMINFMWILASIFTAITVITIGFALWDRRTMVRKAVDESVDKIECKGRVAQFINAIEDIAKEDPKLMSILKSRGLL
;
A
#
# COMPACT_ATOMS: atom_id res chain seq x y z
N MET A 1 24.34 -103.62 -22.19
CA MET A 1 23.95 -102.80 -21.01
C MET A 1 23.92 -101.30 -21.30
N TYR A 2 24.95 -100.67 -21.86
CA TYR A 2 24.99 -99.20 -22.09
C TYR A 2 23.90 -98.63 -23.00
N ARG A 3 23.41 -99.38 -24.00
CA ARG A 3 22.34 -98.91 -24.92
C ARG A 3 20.98 -98.74 -24.22
N CYS A 4 20.65 -99.60 -23.25
CA CYS A 4 19.43 -99.43 -22.42
C CYS A 4 19.57 -98.26 -21.44
N LEU A 5 20.76 -98.07 -20.89
CA LEU A 5 21.03 -97.00 -19.91
C LEU A 5 20.99 -95.62 -20.58
N LEU A 6 21.54 -95.49 -21.80
CA LEU A 6 21.41 -94.30 -22.64
C LEU A 6 19.96 -94.02 -23.04
N ALA A 7 19.19 -95.05 -23.39
CA ALA A 7 17.77 -94.88 -23.73
C ALA A 7 16.95 -94.36 -22.54
N ILE A 8 17.23 -94.84 -21.32
CA ILE A 8 16.54 -94.40 -20.10
C ILE A 8 16.88 -92.94 -19.77
N ILE A 9 18.15 -92.54 -19.90
CA ILE A 9 18.57 -91.15 -19.68
C ILE A 9 17.94 -90.21 -20.70
N LEU A 10 17.87 -90.63 -21.97
CA LEU A 10 17.27 -89.86 -23.06
C LEU A 10 15.74 -89.76 -22.91
N LEU A 11 15.10 -90.79 -22.36
CA LEU A 11 13.67 -90.78 -22.07
C LEU A 11 13.34 -89.91 -20.84
N LEU A 12 14.21 -89.91 -19.82
CA LEU A 12 14.12 -89.01 -18.65
C LEU A 12 14.36 -87.55 -19.02
N SER A 13 15.27 -87.26 -19.96
CA SER A 13 15.49 -85.89 -20.43
C SER A 13 14.35 -85.35 -21.28
N ILE A 14 13.70 -86.21 -22.09
CA ILE A 14 12.49 -85.86 -22.84
C ILE A 14 11.30 -85.65 -21.89
N LEU A 15 11.14 -86.47 -20.84
CA LEU A 15 10.08 -86.30 -19.83
C LEU A 15 10.28 -85.05 -18.95
N GLY A 16 11.54 -84.66 -18.70
CA GLY A 16 11.87 -83.45 -17.94
C GLY A 16 11.59 -82.15 -18.70
N LEU A 17 11.62 -82.19 -20.03
CA LEU A 17 11.42 -81.02 -20.89
C LEU A 17 9.94 -80.64 -21.11
N SER A 18 9.00 -81.53 -20.78
CA SER A 18 7.57 -81.27 -20.93
C SER A 18 6.93 -80.61 -19.70
N SER A 19 7.72 -80.19 -18.71
CA SER A 19 7.20 -79.32 -17.65
C SER A 19 7.00 -77.92 -18.23
N PRO A 20 5.77 -77.37 -18.25
CA PRO A 20 5.58 -75.95 -18.51
C PRO A 20 6.01 -75.15 -17.27
N ALA A 21 7.32 -75.19 -16.96
CA ALA A 21 7.94 -74.35 -15.93
C ALA A 21 8.16 -72.90 -16.45
N TRP A 22 7.82 -72.63 -17.71
CA TRP A 22 7.66 -71.29 -18.27
C TRP A 22 6.22 -71.08 -18.74
N SER A 23 5.34 -70.75 -17.80
CA SER A 23 4.34 -69.72 -18.07
C SER A 23 4.54 -68.61 -17.04
N ALA A 24 5.27 -67.57 -17.46
CA ALA A 24 5.18 -66.29 -16.80
C ALA A 24 3.74 -65.76 -16.99
N GLY A 25 2.99 -65.61 -15.90
CA GLY A 25 1.77 -64.80 -15.81
C GLY A 25 0.48 -65.57 -15.54
N PRO A 26 -0.20 -65.26 -14.43
CA PRO A 26 -1.38 -64.40 -14.56
C PRO A 26 -1.04 -63.00 -14.05
N SER A 27 -0.22 -62.27 -14.80
CA SER A 27 -0.07 -60.82 -14.63
C SER A 27 -1.24 -60.16 -15.35
N GLY A 28 -2.40 -60.14 -14.72
CA GLY A 28 -3.59 -59.53 -15.29
C GLY A 28 -4.60 -59.22 -14.21
N PHE A 29 -4.91 -57.93 -14.05
CA PHE A 29 -5.98 -57.41 -13.21
C PHE A 29 -7.24 -58.27 -13.34
N THR A 30 -7.61 -59.01 -12.27
CA THR A 30 -8.72 -59.98 -12.28
C THR A 30 -10.08 -59.27 -12.37
N GLN A 31 -11.16 -59.99 -12.71
CA GLN A 31 -12.52 -59.42 -12.74
C GLN A 31 -12.90 -58.79 -11.37
N ALA A 32 -12.53 -59.45 -10.27
CA ALA A 32 -12.75 -58.96 -8.91
C ALA A 32 -11.95 -57.67 -8.61
N ASP A 33 -10.73 -57.56 -9.13
CA ASP A 33 -9.93 -56.34 -8.99
C ASP A 33 -10.55 -55.18 -9.78
N ARG A 34 -11.13 -55.43 -10.96
CA ARG A 34 -11.86 -54.40 -11.75
C ARG A 34 -13.05 -53.86 -10.98
N GLU A 35 -13.85 -54.73 -10.37
CA GLU A 35 -15.01 -54.30 -9.56
C GLU A 35 -14.59 -53.52 -8.32
N ARG A 36 -13.49 -53.92 -7.68
CA ARG A 36 -12.92 -53.19 -6.54
C ARG A 36 -12.39 -51.81 -6.95
N LEU A 37 -11.75 -51.72 -8.12
CA LEU A 37 -11.25 -50.46 -8.68
C LEU A 37 -12.41 -49.52 -9.00
N VAL A 38 -13.47 -50.01 -9.67
CA VAL A 38 -14.67 -49.22 -9.97
C VAL A 38 -15.34 -48.69 -8.70
N ARG A 39 -15.41 -49.51 -7.64
CA ARG A 39 -15.95 -49.06 -6.33
C ARG A 39 -15.06 -48.01 -5.67
N MET A 40 -13.73 -48.16 -5.77
CA MET A 40 -12.79 -47.16 -5.29
C MET A 40 -12.87 -45.86 -6.08
N GLU A 41 -12.97 -45.91 -7.41
CA GLU A 41 -13.21 -44.74 -8.26
C GLU A 41 -14.54 -44.06 -7.93
N ALA A 42 -15.60 -44.83 -7.68
CA ALA A 42 -16.89 -44.28 -7.25
C ALA A 42 -16.78 -43.58 -5.89
N THR A 43 -16.07 -44.17 -4.93
CA THR A 43 -15.86 -43.59 -3.58
C THR A 43 -14.93 -42.38 -3.63
N LEU A 44 -13.92 -42.38 -4.50
CA LEU A 44 -13.05 -41.23 -4.73
C LEU A 44 -13.80 -40.09 -5.42
N ASN A 45 -14.65 -40.39 -6.40
CA ASN A 45 -15.48 -39.39 -7.05
C ASN A 45 -16.49 -38.74 -6.09
N THR A 46 -17.11 -39.53 -5.20
CA THR A 46 -18.01 -38.96 -4.18
C THR A 46 -17.25 -38.17 -3.12
N PHE A 47 -16.08 -38.65 -2.69
CA PHE A 47 -15.21 -37.91 -1.78
C PHE A 47 -14.75 -36.58 -2.40
N MET A 48 -14.24 -36.59 -3.62
CA MET A 48 -13.83 -35.37 -4.32
C MET A 48 -14.97 -34.37 -4.44
N LYS A 49 -16.17 -34.82 -4.84
CA LYS A 49 -17.35 -33.95 -4.89
C LYS A 49 -17.72 -33.36 -3.52
N ALA A 50 -17.69 -34.18 -2.47
CA ALA A 50 -17.99 -33.72 -1.11
C ALA A 50 -16.94 -32.74 -0.59
N THR A 51 -15.66 -32.99 -0.84
CA THR A 51 -14.55 -32.09 -0.49
C THR A 51 -14.65 -30.78 -1.26
N ASP A 52 -14.90 -30.83 -2.57
CA ASP A 52 -15.02 -29.64 -3.41
C ASP A 52 -16.19 -28.76 -2.94
N GLN A 53 -17.34 -29.37 -2.64
CA GLN A 53 -18.49 -28.65 -2.09
C GLN A 53 -18.16 -27.96 -0.75
N ARG A 54 -17.49 -28.67 0.18
CA ARG A 54 -17.05 -28.08 1.46
C ARG A 54 -16.06 -26.94 1.26
N PHE A 55 -15.17 -27.06 0.30
CA PHE A 55 -14.18 -26.04 0.00
C PHE A 55 -14.84 -24.79 -0.60
N GLN A 56 -15.81 -24.97 -1.51
CA GLN A 56 -16.63 -23.88 -2.05
C GLN A 56 -17.43 -23.18 -0.96
N ASP A 57 -18.11 -23.93 -0.08
CA ASP A 57 -18.85 -23.38 1.06
C ASP A 57 -17.94 -22.56 1.98
N MET A 58 -16.73 -23.07 2.27
CA MET A 58 -15.73 -22.38 3.08
C MET A 58 -15.25 -21.08 2.42
N GLN A 59 -14.96 -21.11 1.12
CA GLN A 59 -14.59 -19.90 0.38
C GLN A 59 -15.71 -18.86 0.38
N GLN A 60 -16.97 -19.29 0.23
CA GLN A 60 -18.11 -18.38 0.29
C GLN A 60 -18.29 -17.76 1.67
N ASP A 61 -18.16 -18.53 2.76
CA ASP A 61 -18.23 -17.99 4.12
C ASP A 61 -17.09 -17.01 4.40
N MET A 62 -15.87 -17.36 3.97
CA MET A 62 -14.71 -16.46 4.05
C MET A 62 -15.00 -15.15 3.30
N ASN A 63 -15.44 -15.22 2.05
CA ASN A 63 -15.73 -14.03 1.25
C ASN A 63 -16.80 -13.14 1.91
N LYS A 64 -17.87 -13.73 2.46
CA LYS A 64 -18.91 -12.97 3.18
C LYS A 64 -18.35 -12.27 4.43
N ARG A 65 -17.51 -12.95 5.19
CA ARG A 65 -16.86 -12.38 6.38
C ARG A 65 -15.89 -11.26 6.00
N PHE A 66 -15.10 -11.44 4.94
CA PHE A 66 -14.21 -10.40 4.43
C PHE A 66 -14.98 -9.18 3.95
N GLU A 67 -16.05 -9.36 3.17
CA GLU A 67 -16.89 -8.24 2.71
C GLU A 67 -17.53 -7.48 3.89
N GLN A 68 -17.93 -8.19 4.95
CA GLN A 68 -18.42 -7.57 6.17
C GLN A 68 -17.33 -6.76 6.88
N VAL A 69 -16.09 -7.27 6.92
CA VAL A 69 -14.93 -6.59 7.50
C VAL A 69 -14.59 -5.33 6.69
N ASP A 70 -14.55 -5.43 5.36
CA ASP A 70 -14.26 -4.30 4.47
C ASP A 70 -15.27 -3.16 4.66
N LYS A 71 -16.56 -3.46 4.76
CA LYS A 71 -17.60 -2.44 5.04
C LYS A 71 -17.37 -1.72 6.37
N ARG A 72 -16.87 -2.41 7.39
CA ARG A 72 -16.56 -1.80 8.70
C ARG A 72 -15.28 -0.96 8.64
N PHE A 73 -14.28 -1.40 7.88
CA PHE A 73 -13.07 -0.61 7.65
C PHE A 73 -13.34 0.65 6.84
N GLU A 74 -14.15 0.59 5.78
CA GLU A 74 -14.58 1.78 5.03
C GLU A 74 -15.28 2.79 5.93
N GLN A 75 -16.19 2.32 6.79
CA GLN A 75 -16.87 3.17 7.76
C GLN A 75 -15.89 3.83 8.74
N MET A 76 -14.92 3.08 9.27
CA MET A 76 -13.90 3.59 10.19
C MET A 76 -12.97 4.61 9.51
N ILE A 77 -12.52 4.31 8.29
CA ILE A 77 -11.68 5.21 7.49
C ILE A 77 -12.43 6.50 7.19
N ASN A 78 -13.71 6.43 6.84
CA ASN A 78 -14.53 7.61 6.60
C ASN A 78 -14.62 8.50 7.85
N PHE A 79 -14.86 7.93 9.03
CA PHE A 79 -14.82 8.70 10.29
C PHE A 79 -13.45 9.35 10.54
N MET A 80 -12.37 8.62 10.26
CA MET A 80 -11.01 9.14 10.40
C MET A 80 -10.74 10.32 9.45
N TRP A 81 -11.21 10.26 8.20
CA TRP A 81 -11.13 11.37 7.24
C TRP A 81 -11.90 12.60 7.70
N ILE A 82 -13.11 12.42 8.25
CA ILE A 82 -13.90 13.52 8.80
C ILE A 82 -13.14 14.20 9.94
N LEU A 83 -12.63 13.41 10.91
CA LEU A 83 -11.87 13.94 12.04
C LEU A 83 -10.59 14.66 11.59
N ALA A 84 -9.84 14.06 10.67
CA ALA A 84 -8.66 14.66 10.08
C ALA A 84 -8.99 16.00 9.39
N SER A 85 -10.09 16.05 8.64
CA SER A 85 -10.51 17.28 7.93
C SER A 85 -10.80 18.44 8.89
N ILE A 86 -11.48 18.18 10.00
CA ILE A 86 -11.80 19.18 11.03
C ILE A 86 -10.51 19.69 11.67
N PHE A 87 -9.62 18.78 12.03
CA PHE A 87 -8.34 19.12 12.65
C PHE A 87 -7.46 19.95 11.70
N THR A 88 -7.36 19.55 10.43
CA THR A 88 -6.63 20.30 9.41
C THR A 88 -7.26 21.67 9.17
N ALA A 89 -8.59 21.78 9.13
CA ALA A 89 -9.28 23.06 8.96
C ALA A 89 -8.94 24.04 10.09
N ILE A 90 -9.00 23.59 11.35
CA ILE A 90 -8.62 24.42 12.51
C ILE A 90 -7.14 24.83 12.43
N THR A 91 -6.26 23.91 12.04
CA THR A 91 -4.82 24.17 11.93
C THR A 91 -4.51 25.21 10.84
N VAL A 92 -5.18 25.15 9.69
CA VAL A 92 -5.02 26.15 8.63
C VAL A 92 -5.54 27.51 9.08
N ILE A 93 -6.66 27.55 9.82
CA ILE A 93 -7.21 28.79 10.37
C ILE A 93 -6.23 29.42 11.38
N THR A 94 -5.67 28.63 12.31
CA THR A 94 -4.74 29.16 13.32
C THR A 94 -3.43 29.65 12.71
N ILE A 95 -2.86 28.92 11.75
CA ILE A 95 -1.66 29.36 11.01
C ILE A 95 -1.97 30.61 10.18
N GLY A 96 -3.11 30.64 9.50
CA GLY A 96 -3.57 31.79 8.73
C GLY A 96 -3.72 33.04 9.59
N PHE A 97 -4.34 32.90 10.78
CA PHE A 97 -4.47 33.99 11.74
C PHE A 97 -3.11 34.46 12.26
N ALA A 98 -2.18 33.55 12.57
CA ALA A 98 -0.84 33.91 13.03
C ALA A 98 -0.03 34.68 11.97
N LEU A 99 -0.18 34.32 10.68
CA LEU A 99 0.48 35.05 9.58
C LEU A 99 -0.18 36.40 9.30
N TRP A 100 -1.50 36.50 9.44
CA TRP A 100 -2.23 37.77 9.33
C TRP A 100 -1.83 38.72 10.46
N ASP A 101 -1.87 38.26 11.72
CA ASP A 101 -1.63 39.08 12.91
C ASP A 101 -0.31 39.87 12.82
N ARG A 102 0.76 39.19 12.38
CA ARG A 102 2.07 39.83 12.16
C ARG A 102 2.04 40.95 11.10
N ARG A 103 1.23 40.84 10.05
CA ARG A 103 1.09 41.87 9.00
C ARG A 103 0.18 43.02 9.44
N THR A 104 -0.82 42.79 10.29
CA THR A 104 -1.74 43.85 10.75
C THR A 104 -1.22 44.66 11.93
N MET A 105 -0.52 44.03 12.88
CA MET A 105 0.02 44.73 14.06
C MET A 105 1.12 45.72 13.68
N VAL A 106 1.97 45.37 12.71
CA VAL A 106 3.03 46.27 12.22
C VAL A 106 2.43 47.51 11.55
N ARG A 107 1.35 47.39 10.78
CA ARG A 107 0.72 48.55 10.15
C ARG A 107 0.16 49.54 11.16
N LYS A 108 -0.53 49.06 12.20
CA LYS A 108 -1.08 49.94 13.26
C LYS A 108 0.01 50.60 14.10
N ALA A 109 1.09 49.89 14.42
CA ALA A 109 2.21 50.47 15.16
C ALA A 109 3.03 51.46 14.33
N VAL A 110 3.15 51.24 13.02
CA VAL A 110 3.78 52.20 12.10
C VAL A 110 2.91 53.45 11.94
N ASP A 111 1.59 53.32 11.80
CA ASP A 111 0.69 54.48 11.70
C ASP A 111 0.72 55.34 12.98
N GLU A 112 0.60 54.74 14.17
CA GLU A 112 0.67 55.51 15.42
C GLU A 112 2.04 56.16 15.68
N SER A 113 3.12 55.55 15.18
CA SER A 113 4.46 56.14 15.30
C SER A 113 4.71 57.23 14.27
N VAL A 114 4.20 57.09 13.05
CA VAL A 114 4.24 58.13 12.01
C VAL A 114 3.38 59.32 12.41
N ASP A 115 2.17 59.12 12.91
CA ASP A 115 1.29 60.20 13.41
C ASP A 115 1.93 60.96 14.57
N LYS A 116 2.60 60.27 15.51
CA LYS A 116 3.34 60.93 16.60
C LYS A 116 4.56 61.70 16.11
N ILE A 117 5.14 61.32 14.98
CA ILE A 117 6.30 62.00 14.38
C ILE A 117 5.82 63.23 13.56
N GLU A 118 4.70 63.13 12.86
CA GLU A 118 4.08 64.24 12.11
C GLU A 118 3.47 65.30 13.04
N CYS A 119 2.65 64.91 14.03
CA CYS A 119 1.98 65.86 14.93
C CYS A 119 2.94 66.66 15.82
N LYS A 120 4.16 66.16 16.07
CA LYS A 120 5.14 66.89 16.91
C LYS A 120 5.85 68.01 16.17
N GLY A 121 5.65 68.18 14.86
CA GLY A 121 6.35 69.20 14.08
C GLY A 121 7.88 69.10 14.14
N ARG A 122 8.43 68.04 14.74
CA ARG A 122 9.86 67.90 15.01
C ARG A 122 10.61 67.67 13.70
N VAL A 123 10.02 66.89 12.80
CA VAL A 123 10.56 66.69 11.45
C VAL A 123 10.51 67.99 10.65
N ALA A 124 9.41 68.75 10.72
CA ALA A 124 9.32 70.07 10.09
C ALA A 124 10.33 71.07 10.67
N GLN A 125 10.54 71.06 11.99
CA GLN A 125 11.55 71.88 12.68
C GLN A 125 12.97 71.49 12.27
N PHE A 126 13.28 70.19 12.13
CA PHE A 126 14.57 69.72 11.64
C PHE A 126 14.81 70.11 10.18
N ILE A 127 13.78 70.01 9.33
CA ILE A 127 13.87 70.43 7.92
C ILE A 127 14.13 71.93 7.83
N ASN A 128 13.37 72.76 8.56
CA ASN A 128 13.58 74.22 8.58
C ASN A 128 14.95 74.61 9.14
N ALA A 129 15.42 73.94 10.20
CA ALA A 129 16.75 74.20 10.76
C ALA A 129 17.88 73.84 9.78
N ILE A 130 17.70 72.76 9.01
CA ILE A 130 18.65 72.37 7.96
C ILE A 130 18.56 73.33 6.77
N GLU A 131 17.36 73.80 6.41
CA GLU A 131 17.15 74.78 5.33
C GLU A 131 17.85 76.11 5.65
N ASP A 132 17.76 76.60 6.89
CA ASP A 132 18.44 77.83 7.30
C ASP A 132 19.97 77.69 7.26
N ILE A 133 20.51 76.54 7.64
CA ILE A 133 21.96 76.27 7.50
C ILE A 133 22.35 76.09 6.02
N ALA A 134 21.48 75.51 5.20
CA ALA A 134 21.75 75.31 3.78
C ALA A 134 21.74 76.62 2.96
N LYS A 135 21.07 77.68 3.44
CA LYS A 135 21.15 79.02 2.83
C LYS A 135 22.56 79.62 2.93
N GLU A 136 23.36 79.20 3.90
CA GLU A 136 24.73 79.68 4.10
C GLU A 136 25.78 78.88 3.30
N ASP A 137 25.49 77.62 2.94
CA ASP A 137 26.41 76.75 2.18
C ASP A 137 25.80 76.28 0.84
N PRO A 138 26.30 76.77 -0.33
CA PRO A 138 25.78 76.42 -1.64
C PRO A 138 25.91 74.94 -1.98
N LYS A 139 26.85 74.19 -1.37
CA LYS A 139 26.94 72.74 -1.58
C LYS A 139 25.78 71.99 -0.94
N LEU A 140 25.36 72.39 0.27
CA LEU A 140 24.26 71.74 0.98
C LEU A 140 22.91 71.97 0.29
N MET A 141 22.67 73.18 -0.21
CA MET A 141 21.47 73.51 -1.00
C MET A 141 21.32 72.61 -2.23
N SER A 142 22.43 72.35 -2.95
CA SER A 142 22.42 71.50 -4.14
C SER A 142 22.07 70.03 -3.82
N ILE A 143 22.53 69.53 -2.67
CA ILE A 143 22.28 68.16 -2.22
C ILE A 143 20.82 68.00 -1.80
N LEU A 144 20.26 68.96 -1.06
CA LEU A 144 18.85 68.94 -0.65
C LEU A 144 17.89 68.99 -1.83
N LYS A 145 18.17 69.86 -2.82
CA LYS A 145 17.37 69.97 -4.05
C LYS A 145 17.45 68.70 -4.91
N SER A 146 18.61 68.04 -4.96
CA SER A 146 18.77 66.77 -5.70
C SER A 146 17.99 65.59 -5.08
N ARG A 147 17.71 65.65 -3.77
CA ARG A 147 17.00 64.62 -3.01
C ARG A 147 15.49 64.88 -2.91
N GLY A 148 14.98 65.98 -3.47
CA GLY A 148 13.55 66.32 -3.49
C GLY A 148 12.96 66.71 -2.12
N LEU A 149 13.81 67.15 -1.19
CA LEU A 149 13.39 67.62 0.14
C LEU A 149 13.03 69.12 0.17
N LEU A 150 13.31 69.84 -0.94
CA LEU A 150 13.03 71.25 -1.24
C LEU A 150 12.63 71.39 -2.70
#